data_AF-G9K3S2-F1
#
_entry.id   AF-G9K3S2-F1
#
_cell.length_a   1.000
_cell.length_b   1.000
_cell.length_c   1.000
_cell.angle_alpha   90.00
_cell.angle_beta   90.00
_cell.angle_gamma   90.00
#
_symmetry.space_group_name_H-M   'P 1'
#
loop_
_entity.id
_entity.type
_entity.pdbx_description
1 polymer ?
#
loop_
_entity_poly.entity_id
_entity_poly.type
_entity_poly.pdbx_seq_one_letter_code
_entity_poly.pdbx_strand_id
1 'polypeptide(L)'
;LEVAEAAVSQSSGLAAKFVIHCHIPQWGSDKCEEQLEETIKNCLSAAEDKKLKSVAFPPFPSGRNCFPKQMAAQVTLKAISAHFDDSSSSSLKNV
;
A
#
# COMPACT_ATOMS: atom_id res chain seq x y z
N LEU A 1 10.26 -5.65 -9.24
CA LEU A 1 8.89 -5.18 -8.98
C LEU A 1 8.53 -4.22 -10.09
N GLU A 2 7.52 -4.56 -10.88
CA GLU A 2 6.85 -3.63 -11.79
C GLU A 2 6.21 -2.48 -11.00
N VAL A 3 5.88 -1.38 -11.66
CA VAL A 3 5.19 -0.26 -10.99
C VAL A 3 3.86 -0.75 -10.43
N ALA A 4 3.55 -0.35 -9.20
CA ALA A 4 2.42 -0.80 -8.40
C ALA A 4 2.45 -2.26 -7.91
N GLU A 5 3.48 -3.05 -8.23
CA GLU A 5 3.60 -4.42 -7.72
C GLU A 5 3.99 -4.45 -6.23
N ALA A 6 3.47 -5.44 -5.50
CA ALA A 6 3.81 -5.73 -4.11
C ALA A 6 4.35 -7.17 -3.95
N ALA A 7 5.40 -7.34 -3.15
CA ALA A 7 5.97 -8.64 -2.80
C ALA A 7 6.23 -8.77 -1.30
N VAL A 8 6.10 -9.99 -0.78
CA VAL A 8 6.14 -10.26 0.66
C VAL A 8 7.42 -11.01 1.02
N SER A 9 8.08 -10.56 2.08
CA SER A 9 9.20 -11.27 2.71
C SER A 9 8.93 -11.51 4.19
N GLN A 10 9.47 -12.60 4.73
CA GLN A 10 9.43 -12.86 6.17
C GLN A 10 10.41 -11.91 6.88
N SER A 11 9.97 -11.30 7.98
CA SER A 11 10.83 -10.48 8.83
C SER A 11 11.59 -11.33 9.85
N SER A 12 12.81 -10.91 10.17
CA SER A 12 13.62 -11.45 11.26
C SER A 12 13.99 -10.31 12.21
N GLY A 13 13.83 -10.54 13.53
CA GLY A 13 14.12 -9.53 14.54
C GLY A 13 13.09 -8.39 14.66
N LEU A 14 11.93 -8.50 14.02
CA LEU A 14 10.82 -7.54 14.14
C LEU A 14 9.58 -8.20 14.75
N ALA A 15 8.76 -7.40 15.44
CA ALA A 15 7.45 -7.87 15.94
C ALA A 15 6.44 -8.10 14.79
N ALA A 16 6.59 -7.37 13.68
CA ALA A 16 5.85 -7.63 12.45
C ALA A 16 6.20 -9.02 11.91
N LYS A 17 5.23 -9.72 11.31
CA LYS A 17 5.43 -11.07 10.74
C LYS A 17 6.05 -11.06 9.34
N PHE A 18 5.76 -10.02 8.57
CA PHE A 18 6.22 -9.85 7.20
C PHE A 18 6.55 -8.39 6.93
N VAL A 19 7.39 -8.17 5.92
CA VAL A 19 7.54 -6.89 5.24
C VAL A 19 6.94 -7.02 3.85
N ILE A 20 6.00 -6.12 3.54
CA ILE A 20 5.40 -5.99 2.21
C ILE A 20 6.17 -4.88 1.49
N HIS A 21 6.97 -5.29 0.52
CA HIS A 21 7.72 -4.40 -0.35
C HIS A 21 6.82 -4.00 -1.51
N CYS A 22 6.77 -2.72 -1.85
CA CYS A 22 6.00 -2.24 -3.00
C CYS A 22 6.82 -1.26 -3.83
N HIS A 23 6.58 -1.25 -5.14
CA HIS A 23 7.20 -0.28 -6.05
C HIS A 23 6.18 0.82 -6.38
N ILE A 24 6.22 1.88 -5.60
CA ILE A 24 5.36 3.06 -5.79
C ILE A 24 5.72 3.79 -7.10
N PRO A 25 4.74 4.38 -7.81
CA PRO A 25 5.01 5.19 -9.00
C PRO A 25 5.77 6.47 -8.65
N GLN A 26 6.34 7.12 -9.67
CA GLN A 26 6.94 8.45 -9.52
C GLN A 26 5.88 9.53 -9.71
N TRP A 27 5.96 10.61 -8.94
CA TRP A 27 5.07 11.75 -9.14
C TRP A 27 5.35 12.45 -10.46
N GLY A 28 4.30 12.73 -11.22
CA GLY A 28 4.37 13.37 -12.53
C GLY A 28 4.53 12.40 -13.72
N SER A 29 4.58 11.09 -13.49
CA SER A 29 4.40 10.11 -14.56
C SER A 29 2.92 9.98 -14.96
N ASP A 30 2.67 9.47 -16.16
CA ASP A 30 1.32 9.18 -16.62
C ASP A 30 0.59 8.27 -15.62
N LYS A 31 -0.62 8.69 -15.23
CA LYS A 31 -1.51 7.94 -14.32
C LYS A 31 -0.89 7.61 -12.95
N CYS A 32 0.07 8.40 -12.47
CA CYS A 32 0.74 8.13 -11.19
C CYS A 32 -0.21 8.04 -10.00
N GLU A 33 -1.31 8.81 -9.97
CA GLU A 33 -2.34 8.70 -8.92
C GLU A 33 -3.11 7.37 -8.96
N GLU A 34 -3.50 6.90 -10.16
CA GLU A 34 -4.17 5.60 -10.35
C GLU A 34 -3.23 4.45 -9.95
N GLN A 35 -1.97 4.52 -10.37
CA GLN A 35 -0.94 3.54 -10.00
C GLN A 35 -0.65 3.56 -8.50
N LEU A 36 -0.73 4.71 -7.84
CA LEU A 36 -0.57 4.78 -6.39
C LEU A 36 -1.76 4.12 -5.69
N GLU A 37 -2.98 4.36 -6.17
CA GLU A 37 -4.19 3.67 -5.70
C GLU A 37 -4.04 2.14 -5.83
N GLU A 38 -3.58 1.67 -6.99
CA GLU A 38 -3.29 0.26 -7.26
C GLU A 38 -2.20 -0.30 -6.34
N THR A 39 -1.14 0.47 -6.09
CA THR A 39 -0.05 0.06 -5.17
C THR A 39 -0.59 -0.22 -3.77
N ILE A 40 -1.47 0.66 -3.26
CA ILE A 40 -2.09 0.48 -1.94
C ILE A 40 -2.97 -0.75 -1.91
N LYS A 41 -3.82 -0.95 -2.93
CA LYS A 41 -4.67 -2.15 -3.06
C LYS A 41 -3.83 -3.43 -3.10
N ASN A 42 -2.75 -3.45 -3.87
CA ASN A 42 -1.84 -4.60 -3.94
C ASN A 42 -1.15 -4.89 -2.61
N CYS A 43 -0.81 -3.87 -1.82
CA CYS A 43 -0.29 -4.06 -0.47
C CYS A 43 -1.33 -4.70 0.47
N LEU A 44 -2.59 -4.26 0.40
CA LEU A 44 -3.69 -4.82 1.21
C LEU A 44 -3.95 -6.28 0.83
N SER A 45 -4.07 -6.58 -0.47
CA SER A 45 -4.22 -7.94 -0.99
C SER A 45 -3.07 -8.86 -0.53
N ALA A 46 -1.82 -8.40 -0.64
CA ALA A 46 -0.66 -9.16 -0.19
C ALA A 46 -0.69 -9.46 1.32
N ALA A 47 -1.22 -8.55 2.14
CA ALA A 47 -1.41 -8.77 3.58
C ALA A 47 -2.52 -9.80 3.85
N GLU A 48 -3.62 -9.74 3.10
CA GLU A 48 -4.75 -10.66 3.21
C GLU A 48 -4.43 -12.08 2.77
N ASP A 49 -3.61 -12.25 1.73
CA ASP A 49 -3.09 -13.56 1.29
C ASP A 49 -2.31 -14.28 2.39
N LYS A 50 -1.69 -13.50 3.29
CA LYS A 50 -1.00 -14.00 4.49
C LYS A 50 -1.90 -14.05 5.73
N LYS A 51 -3.19 -13.74 5.58
CA LYS A 51 -4.21 -13.71 6.64
C LYS A 51 -3.81 -12.82 7.81
N LEU A 52 -3.21 -11.67 7.52
CA LEU A 52 -2.80 -10.70 8.54
C LEU A 52 -4.00 -9.97 9.12
N LYS A 53 -3.93 -9.65 10.41
CA LYS A 53 -4.98 -8.88 11.12
C LYS A 53 -4.72 -7.39 11.12
N SER A 54 -3.48 -6.99 10.87
CA SER A 54 -3.06 -5.60 10.84
C SER A 54 -1.94 -5.39 9.83
N VAL A 55 -1.93 -4.23 9.21
CA VAL A 55 -0.85 -3.72 8.35
C VAL A 55 -0.56 -2.28 8.77
N ALA A 56 0.63 -1.76 8.47
CA ALA A 56 0.99 -0.37 8.75
C ALA A 56 1.67 0.23 7.52
N PHE A 57 1.29 1.45 7.16
CA PHE A 57 1.91 2.20 6.07
C PHE A 57 2.88 3.24 6.65
N PRO A 58 4.20 3.14 6.38
CA PRO A 58 5.13 4.17 6.77
C PRO A 58 4.91 5.45 5.94
N PRO A 59 5.52 6.59 6.32
CA PRO A 59 5.48 7.79 5.50
C PRO A 59 5.99 7.52 4.09
N PHE A 60 5.28 8.06 3.09
CA PHE A 60 5.75 8.04 1.71
C PHE A 60 7.05 8.84 1.55
N PRO A 61 7.90 8.48 0.56
CA PRO A 61 9.05 9.29 0.20
C PRO A 61 8.66 10.75 -0.04
N SER A 62 9.52 11.66 0.37
CA SER A 62 9.32 13.10 0.20
C SER A 62 10.59 13.73 -0.37
N GLY A 63 10.44 14.66 -1.31
CA GLY A 63 11.55 15.25 -2.05
C GLY A 63 11.19 15.58 -3.49
N ARG A 64 12.22 15.75 -4.34
CA ARG A 64 12.04 16.00 -5.77
C ARG A 64 11.33 14.79 -6.41
N ASN A 65 10.33 15.05 -7.25
CA ASN A 65 9.51 14.04 -7.94
C ASN A 65 8.78 13.05 -7.02
N CYS A 66 8.47 13.47 -5.78
CA CYS A 66 7.59 12.74 -4.86
C CYS A 66 6.19 13.35 -4.85
N PHE A 67 5.19 12.55 -4.48
CA PHE A 67 3.80 13.01 -4.38
C PHE A 67 3.67 14.15 -3.36
N PRO A 68 2.86 15.19 -3.65
CA PRO A 68 2.43 16.14 -2.64
C PRO A 68 1.75 15.40 -1.47
N LYS A 69 2.09 15.77 -0.23
CA LYS A 69 1.61 15.06 0.97
C LYS A 69 0.09 14.91 1.02
N GLN A 70 -0.63 15.98 0.68
CA GLN A 70 -2.10 15.98 0.65
C GLN A 70 -2.64 14.96 -0.36
N MET A 71 -2.04 14.87 -1.53
CA MET A 71 -2.45 13.96 -2.58
C MET A 71 -2.14 12.51 -2.24
N ALA A 72 -0.92 12.23 -1.74
CA ALA A 72 -0.58 10.90 -1.26
C ALA A 72 -1.55 10.41 -0.17
N ALA A 73 -1.87 11.27 0.79
CA ALA A 73 -2.84 10.95 1.85
C ALA A 73 -4.24 10.70 1.29
N GLN A 74 -4.72 11.57 0.39
CA GLN A 74 -6.05 11.44 -0.21
C GLN A 74 -6.19 10.15 -1.02
N VAL A 75 -5.23 9.86 -1.90
CA VAL A 75 -5.24 8.64 -2.73
C VAL A 75 -5.13 7.40 -1.86
N THR A 76 -4.26 7.40 -0.84
CA THR A 76 -4.09 6.26 0.08
C THR A 76 -5.37 5.96 0.85
N LEU A 77 -5.98 6.97 1.48
CA LEU A 77 -7.21 6.79 2.24
C LEU A 77 -8.38 6.36 1.35
N LYS A 78 -8.49 6.93 0.14
CA LYS A 78 -9.49 6.51 -0.85
C LYS A 78 -9.31 5.03 -1.25
N ALA A 79 -8.08 4.61 -1.52
CA ALA A 79 -7.77 3.22 -1.89
C ALA A 79 -8.13 2.25 -0.76
N ILE A 80 -7.77 2.60 0.48
CA ILE A 80 -8.09 1.81 1.68
C ILE A 80 -9.61 1.68 1.85
N SER A 81 -10.36 2.79 1.79
CA SER A 81 -11.82 2.77 1.92
C SER A 81 -12.43 1.86 0.85
N ALA A 82 -12.11 2.11 -0.42
CA ALA A 82 -12.66 1.35 -1.54
C ALA A 82 -12.37 -0.16 -1.41
N HIS A 83 -11.17 -0.55 -1.00
CA HIS A 83 -10.80 -1.95 -0.80
C HIS A 83 -11.67 -2.64 0.26
N PHE A 84 -11.96 -1.97 1.38
CA PHE A 84 -12.79 -2.53 2.44
C PHE A 84 -14.30 -2.44 2.16
N ASP A 85 -14.74 -1.46 1.38
CA ASP A 85 -16.12 -1.35 0.92
C ASP A 85 -16.47 -2.47 -0.07
N ASP A 86 -15.50 -2.87 -0.91
CA ASP A 86 -15.67 -3.96 -1.90
C ASP A 86 -15.53 -5.38 -1.28
N SER A 87 -14.85 -5.52 -0.13
CA SER A 87 -14.48 -6.82 0.45
C SER A 87 -15.11 -7.08 1.82
N SER A 88 -16.21 -7.83 1.84
CA SER A 88 -16.91 -8.25 3.07
C SER A 88 -16.14 -9.29 3.92
N SER A 89 -15.04 -9.87 3.43
CA SER A 89 -14.35 -11.01 4.06
C SER A 89 -12.88 -10.77 4.38
N SER A 90 -12.41 -9.52 4.32
CA SER A 90 -11.01 -9.19 4.64
C SER A 90 -10.59 -9.66 6.04
N SER A 91 -9.38 -10.24 6.11
CA SER A 91 -8.74 -10.63 7.37
C SER A 91 -8.16 -9.44 8.15
N LEU A 92 -7.90 -8.32 7.48
CA LEU A 92 -7.40 -7.10 8.08
C LEU A 92 -8.50 -6.46 8.96
N LYS A 93 -8.08 -5.95 10.11
CA LYS A 93 -8.93 -5.25 11.10
C LYS A 93 -8.35 -3.91 11.55
N ASN A 94 -7.06 -3.69 11.30
CA ASN A 94 -6.37 -2.43 11.60
C ASN A 94 -5.43 -2.11 10.43
N VAL A 95 -5.42 -0.85 10.02
CA VAL A 95 -4.50 -0.28 9.03
C VAL A 95 -3.85 0.97 9.63
#